data_AF-A0A1I5E027-F1
#
_entry.id   AF-A0A1I5E027-F1
#
_cell.length_a   1.000
_cell.length_b   1.000
_cell.length_c   1.000
_cell.angle_alpha   90.00
_cell.angle_beta   90.00
_cell.angle_gamma   90.00
#
_symmetry.space_group_name_H-M   'P 1'
#
loop_
_entity.id
_entity.type
_entity.pdbx_description
1 polymer ?
#
loop_
_entity_poly.entity_id
_entity_poly.type
_entity_poly.pdbx_seq_one_letter_code
_entity_poly.pdbx_strand_id
1 'polypeptide(L)'
;MPSRYASWSRWVTQAMLAHAFLAIIRADEHARRPTRDALIPLTCNEIQRLFIALVIQPVHDVAHRLGWSAWRRRHQARSQASHYQRQLRFSA
;
A
#
# COMPACT_ATOMS: atom_id res chain seq x y z
N MET A 1 4.19 12.00 17.52
CA MET A 1 3.17 10.94 17.62
C MET A 1 2.81 10.45 16.22
N PRO A 2 3.12 9.20 15.82
CA PRO A 2 2.72 8.69 14.51
C PRO A 2 1.23 8.33 14.51
N SER A 3 0.55 8.65 13.40
CA SER A 3 -0.89 8.70 13.24
C SER A 3 -1.61 7.37 13.52
N ARG A 4 -2.47 7.35 14.54
CA ARG A 4 -3.41 6.24 14.83
C ARG A 4 -4.53 6.09 13.78
N TYR A 5 -4.64 7.01 12.83
CA TYR A 5 -5.71 7.05 11.82
C TYR A 5 -5.36 6.40 10.48
N ALA A 6 -4.07 6.28 10.14
CA ALA A 6 -3.66 5.75 8.84
C ALA A 6 -3.94 4.25 8.71
N SER A 7 -3.88 3.48 9.80
CA SER A 7 -4.17 2.04 9.77
C SER A 7 -5.64 1.77 9.49
N TRP A 8 -6.57 2.50 10.13
CA TRP A 8 -8.00 2.29 9.94
C TRP A 8 -8.46 2.63 8.53
N SER A 9 -8.04 3.80 8.01
CA SER A 9 -8.33 4.20 6.63
C SER A 9 -7.79 3.19 5.60
N ARG A 10 -6.64 2.55 5.86
CA ARG A 10 -6.10 1.48 5.00
C ARG A 10 -7.03 0.27 4.94
N TRP A 11 -7.50 -0.25 6.07
CA TRP A 11 -8.42 -1.40 6.08
C TRP A 11 -9.76 -1.08 5.42
N VAL A 12 -10.27 0.15 5.59
CA VAL A 12 -11.49 0.60 4.91
C VAL A 12 -11.28 0.68 3.40
N THR A 13 -10.15 1.21 2.94
CA THR A 13 -9.82 1.29 1.50
C THR A 13 -9.67 -0.11 0.91
N GLN A 14 -9.09 -1.06 1.64
CA GLN A 14 -9.02 -2.46 1.22
C GLN A 14 -10.39 -3.12 1.10
N ALA A 15 -11.26 -2.88 2.09
CA ALA A 15 -12.64 -3.38 2.05
C ALA A 15 -13.42 -2.79 0.87
N MET A 16 -13.28 -1.49 0.61
CA MET A 16 -13.92 -0.82 -0.53
C MET A 16 -13.40 -1.35 -1.87
N LEU A 17 -12.09 -1.57 -2.00
CA LEU A 17 -11.50 -2.16 -3.21
C LEU A 17 -11.96 -3.60 -3.44
N ALA A 18 -11.98 -4.44 -2.39
CA ALA A 18 -12.51 -5.80 -2.49
C ALA A 18 -14.00 -5.78 -2.89
N HIS A 19 -14.77 -4.85 -2.33
CA HIS A 19 -16.19 -4.72 -2.65
C HIS A 19 -16.41 -4.20 -4.08
N ALA A 20 -15.63 -3.21 -4.53
CA ALA A 20 -15.66 -2.73 -5.91
C ALA A 20 -15.25 -3.84 -6.89
N PHE A 21 -14.25 -4.64 -6.56
CA PHE A 21 -13.83 -5.79 -7.36
C PHE A 21 -14.95 -6.83 -7.48
N LEU A 22 -15.59 -7.20 -6.37
CA LEU A 22 -16.76 -8.10 -6.39
C LEU A 22 -17.94 -7.52 -7.16
N ALA A 23 -18.17 -6.20 -7.06
CA ALA A 23 -19.23 -5.50 -7.78
C ALA A 23 -18.97 -5.50 -9.29
N ILE A 24 -17.72 -5.28 -9.73
CA ILE A 24 -17.33 -5.34 -11.14
C ILE A 24 -17.52 -6.76 -11.68
N ILE A 25 -17.09 -7.80 -10.96
CA ILE A 25 -17.30 -9.20 -11.38
C ILE A 25 -18.79 -9.50 -11.49
N ARG A 26 -19.60 -9.10 -10.50
CA ARG A 26 -21.06 -9.30 -10.56
C ARG A 26 -21.71 -8.54 -11.71
N ALA A 27 -21.27 -7.31 -11.98
CA ALA A 27 -21.81 -6.49 -13.06
C ALA A 27 -21.44 -7.08 -14.43
N ASP A 28 -20.20 -7.55 -14.60
CA ASP A 28 -19.73 -8.23 -15.81
C ASP A 28 -20.48 -9.54 -16.04
N GLU A 29 -20.65 -10.38 -15.00
CA GLU A 29 -21.45 -11.61 -15.05
C GLU A 29 -22.92 -11.31 -15.42
N HIS A 30 -23.50 -10.25 -14.85
CA HIS A 30 -24.88 -9.85 -15.13
C HIS A 30 -25.05 -9.33 -16.57
N ALA A 31 -24.08 -8.55 -17.06
CA ALA A 31 -24.08 -8.02 -18.42
C ALA A 31 -23.82 -9.09 -19.50
N ARG A 32 -23.13 -10.18 -19.15
CA ARG A 32 -22.74 -11.25 -20.09
C ARG A 32 -23.79 -12.36 -20.29
N ARG A 33 -24.91 -12.35 -19.59
CA ARG A 33 -26.05 -13.23 -19.91
C ARG A 33 -26.93 -12.53 -20.96
N PRO A 34 -26.97 -12.96 -22.23
CA PRO A 34 -27.07 -14.37 -22.64
C PRO A 34 -26.21 -14.72 -23.88
N THR A 35 -24.88 -14.85 -23.76
CA THR A 35 -24.14 -15.63 -24.76
C THR A 35 -23.08 -16.46 -24.08
N ARG A 36 -23.32 -17.76 -24.13
CA ARG A 36 -22.67 -18.81 -23.36
C ARG A 36 -21.33 -19.19 -23.99
N ASP A 37 -20.44 -18.22 -24.21
CA ASP A 37 -19.13 -18.47 -24.83
C ASP A 37 -17.95 -17.90 -24.02
N ALA A 38 -17.22 -18.86 -23.44
CA ALA A 38 -15.76 -18.95 -23.41
C ALA A 38 -14.92 -18.08 -22.45
N LEU A 39 -15.42 -17.61 -21.31
CA LEU A 39 -14.53 -17.22 -20.20
C LEU A 39 -14.71 -18.16 -19.00
N ILE A 40 -13.63 -18.84 -18.63
CA ILE A 40 -13.56 -19.65 -17.40
C ILE A 40 -13.91 -18.71 -16.23
N PRO A 41 -14.87 -19.07 -15.35
CA PRO A 41 -15.17 -18.26 -14.18
C PRO A 41 -13.89 -18.05 -13.41
N LEU A 42 -13.57 -16.78 -13.07
CA LEU A 42 -12.34 -16.43 -12.36
C LEU A 42 -12.13 -17.40 -11.21
N THR A 43 -11.08 -18.22 -11.31
CA THR A 43 -10.81 -19.21 -10.28
C THR A 43 -10.46 -18.49 -8.98
N CYS A 44 -10.70 -19.13 -7.83
CA CYS A 44 -10.31 -18.57 -6.53
C CYS A 44 -8.81 -18.17 -6.52
N ASN A 45 -7.98 -18.90 -7.26
CA ASN A 45 -6.57 -18.60 -7.47
C ASN A 45 -6.32 -17.33 -8.30
N GLU A 46 -7.11 -17.05 -9.35
CA GLU A 46 -7.05 -15.76 -10.06
C GLU A 46 -7.40 -14.60 -9.13
N ILE A 47 -8.50 -14.73 -8.39
CA ILE A 47 -8.98 -13.69 -7.48
C ILE A 47 -7.94 -13.43 -6.39
N GLN A 48 -7.34 -14.49 -5.84
CA GLN A 48 -6.28 -14.40 -4.85
C GLN A 48 -5.03 -13.72 -5.42
N ARG A 49 -4.58 -14.10 -6.63
CA ARG A 49 -3.43 -13.46 -7.30
C ARG A 49 -3.69 -11.98 -7.57
N LEU A 50 -4.86 -11.65 -8.08
CA LEU A 50 -5.27 -10.26 -8.34
C LEU A 50 -5.34 -9.45 -7.05
N PHE A 51 -5.91 -10.03 -5.99
CA PHE A 51 -5.92 -9.40 -4.67
C PHE A 51 -4.50 -9.16 -4.16
N ILE A 52 -3.62 -10.16 -4.17
CA ILE A 52 -2.24 -9.99 -3.71
C ILE A 52 -1.50 -8.91 -4.52
N ALA A 53 -1.64 -8.92 -5.84
CA ALA A 53 -1.00 -7.94 -6.72
C ALA A 53 -1.53 -6.51 -6.51
N LEU A 54 -2.84 -6.35 -6.34
CA LEU A 54 -3.48 -5.02 -6.30
C LEU A 54 -3.52 -4.43 -4.89
N VAL A 55 -3.54 -5.27 -3.85
CA VAL A 55 -3.75 -4.88 -2.45
C VAL A 55 -2.47 -5.03 -1.65
N ILE A 56 -1.86 -6.21 -1.69
CA ILE A 56 -0.76 -6.56 -0.78
C ILE A 56 0.55 -5.91 -1.25
N GLN A 57 0.85 -5.92 -2.55
CA GLN A 57 2.07 -5.31 -3.09
C GLN A 57 2.15 -3.79 -2.83
N PRO A 58 1.13 -2.96 -3.12
CA PRO A 58 1.22 -1.53 -2.88
C PRO A 58 1.30 -1.19 -1.38
N VAL A 59 0.66 -1.98 -0.53
CA VAL A 59 0.73 -1.80 0.93
C VAL A 59 2.14 -2.04 1.45
N HIS A 60 2.81 -3.09 0.98
CA HIS A 60 4.20 -3.39 1.34
C HIS A 60 5.14 -2.30 0.82
N ASP A 61 4.97 -1.84 -0.42
CA ASP A 61 5.78 -0.76 -0.99
C ASP A 61 5.62 0.55 -0.22
N VAL A 62 4.38 0.94 0.14
CA VAL A 62 4.15 2.14 0.97
C VAL A 62 4.80 2.00 2.36
N ALA A 63 4.67 0.85 3.01
CA ALA A 63 5.30 0.60 4.30
C ALA A 63 6.83 0.66 4.20
N HIS A 64 7.39 0.08 3.14
CA HIS A 64 8.81 0.11 2.83
C HIS A 64 9.31 1.54 2.58
N ARG A 65 8.62 2.32 1.75
CA ARG A 65 8.92 3.73 1.47
C ARG A 65 8.85 4.60 2.73
N LEU A 66 7.85 4.37 3.58
CA LEU A 66 7.74 5.07 4.87
C LEU A 66 8.91 4.70 5.79
N GLY A 67 9.26 3.42 5.88
CA GLY A 67 10.43 2.95 6.63
C GLY A 67 11.74 3.56 6.12
N TRP A 68 11.94 3.59 4.81
CA TRP A 68 13.08 4.21 4.15
C TRP A 68 13.17 5.71 4.44
N SER A 69 12.03 6.42 4.39
CA SER A 69 11.98 7.84 4.72
C SER A 69 12.37 8.12 6.18
N ALA A 70 11.94 7.26 7.11
CA ALA A 70 12.24 7.38 8.53
C ALA A 70 13.70 7.04 8.82
N TRP A 71 14.27 6.06 8.12
CA TRP A 71 15.69 5.75 8.20
C TRP A 71 16.54 6.91 7.69
N ARG A 72 16.21 7.46 6.50
CA ARG A 72 16.93 8.59 5.92
C ARG A 72 16.92 9.81 6.85
N ARG A 73 15.76 10.18 7.39
CA ARG A 73 15.64 11.30 8.33
C ARG A 73 16.47 11.09 9.60
N ARG A 74 16.48 9.87 10.17
CA ARG A 74 17.33 9.53 11.32
C ARG A 74 18.81 9.60 11.00
N HIS A 75 19.20 9.26 9.78
CA HIS A 75 20.59 9.35 9.35
C HIS A 75 21.02 10.81 9.12
N GLN A 76 20.16 11.62 8.49
CA GLN A 76 20.40 13.04 8.28
C GLN A 76 20.51 13.81 9.62
N ALA A 77 19.65 13.51 10.59
CA ALA A 77 19.74 14.09 11.93
C ALA A 77 21.08 13.75 12.62
N ARG A 78 21.59 12.52 12.44
CA ARG A 78 22.91 12.13 12.95
C ARG A 78 24.05 12.90 12.29
N SER A 79 24.00 13.10 10.97
CA SER A 79 24.97 13.93 10.26
C SER A 79 24.93 15.39 10.72
N GLN A 80 23.73 15.96 10.90
CA GLN A 80 23.57 17.32 11.40
C GLN A 80 24.10 17.46 12.83
N ALA A 81 23.81 16.51 13.72
CA ALA A 81 24.32 16.53 15.09
C ALA A 81 25.86 16.51 15.13
N SER A 82 26.51 15.72 14.29
CA SER A 82 27.97 15.72 14.16
C SER A 82 28.51 17.05 13.60
N HIS A 83 27.82 17.64 12.61
CA HIS A 83 28.18 18.95 12.07
C HIS A 83 28.06 20.05 13.13
N TYR A 84 26.96 20.09 13.88
CA TYR A 84 26.75 21.04 14.98
C TYR A 84 27.79 20.87 16.10
N GLN A 85 28.09 19.63 16.52
CA GLN A 85 29.14 19.34 17.49
C GLN A 85 30.50 19.88 17.03
N ARG A 86 30.80 19.74 15.75
CA ARG A 86 32.05 20.20 15.16
C ARG A 86 32.09 21.73 15.00
N GLN A 87 30.96 22.36 14.75
CA GLN A 87 30.82 23.81 14.64
C GLN A 87 30.94 24.48 16.02
N LEU A 88 30.29 23.90 17.05
CA LEU A 88 30.42 24.33 18.45
C LEU A 88 31.86 24.22 18.97
N ARG A 89 32.61 23.22 18.50
CA ARG A 89 34.02 23.00 18.86
C ARG A 89 34.99 23.98 18.19
N PHE A 90 34.56 24.69 17.15
CA PHE A 90 35.35 25.72 16.46
C PHE A 90 35.03 27.15 16.94
N SER A 91 33.94 27.33 17.69
CA SER A 91 33.48 28.62 18.23
C SER A 91 33.74 28.80 19.73
N ALA A 92 34.60 27.98 20.33
CA ALA A 92 35.10 28.08 21.71
C ALA A 92 36.61 28.22 21.69
#